data_AF-A0A2V0PC44-F1
#
_entry.id   AF-A0A2V0PC44-F1
#
_cell.length_a   1.000
_cell.length_b   1.000
_cell.length_c   1.000
_cell.angle_alpha   90.00
_cell.angle_beta   90.00
_cell.angle_gamma   90.00
#
_symmetry.space_group_name_H-M   'P 1'
#
loop_
_entity.id
_entity.type
_entity.pdbx_description
1 polymer ?
#
loop_
_entity_poly.entity_id
_entity_poly.type
_entity_poly.pdbx_seq_one_letter_code
_entity_poly.pdbx_strand_id
1 'polypeptide(L)'
;MRRSTLQRLQALCADRAAQVAALESANQSLRVRDATMRLAERVLAEVQRHHSAMSDDASELQLVRLQAILACPGRGSTGSTGGSTGSTGGSSTSTAWAPGLSASVGGLADGVGSSGSAADDAGSGDLLAAIPHLALGQALLRLEGVTREEVEAAKAMPLRELKARWTELVAEGRPFLDHEHTDPAAAAALSSVGAHMGRLLALACLWNLDAVFLKFMSTRTDGDEAALVDRASAVWVDRETAEDAGMDLWEGGVRAARLSREQGQITVAASDMFMSRLATLREERARLSKELALYTAEVAAAPHGSVEAHLSISALLEDIEASTRNESAAFMLVAQMMRVILTPRQYASLWCTVYPWPIHQMACVEITRRTLKSDPSLFAASVADP
;
A
#
# COMPACT_ATOMS: atom_id res chain seq x y z
N MET A 1 -4.45 -24.57 53.56
CA MET A 1 -5.41 -24.85 52.47
C MET A 1 -6.04 -23.59 51.86
N ARG A 2 -6.64 -22.66 52.62
CA ARG A 2 -7.27 -21.46 52.04
C ARG A 2 -6.30 -20.53 51.27
N ARG A 3 -5.08 -20.32 51.77
CA ARG A 3 -4.06 -19.47 51.13
C ARG A 3 -3.59 -19.99 49.76
N SER A 4 -3.40 -21.31 49.64
CA SER A 4 -2.98 -21.94 48.36
C SER A 4 -4.09 -21.89 47.31
N THR A 5 -5.36 -22.04 47.71
CA THR A 5 -6.49 -21.88 46.79
C THR A 5 -6.63 -20.45 46.29
N LEU A 6 -6.48 -19.45 47.16
CA LEU A 6 -6.51 -18.04 46.78
C LEU A 6 -5.38 -17.68 45.79
N GLN A 7 -4.16 -18.14 46.06
CA GLN A 7 -3.03 -17.92 45.13
C GLN A 7 -3.27 -18.55 43.75
N ARG A 8 -3.82 -19.77 43.72
CA ARG A 8 -4.18 -20.44 42.46
C ARG A 8 -5.24 -19.67 41.68
N LEU A 9 -6.27 -19.14 42.37
CA LEU A 9 -7.31 -18.33 41.72
C LEU A 9 -6.74 -17.01 41.20
N GLN A 10 -5.89 -16.33 41.96
CA GLN A 10 -5.22 -15.10 41.51
C GLN A 10 -4.36 -15.33 40.26
N ALA A 11 -3.58 -16.43 40.25
CA ALA A 11 -2.79 -16.81 39.07
C ALA A 11 -3.69 -17.10 37.86
N LEU A 12 -4.81 -17.79 38.05
CA LEU A 12 -5.77 -18.07 36.98
C LEU A 12 -6.44 -16.78 36.46
N CYS A 13 -6.83 -15.86 37.34
CA CYS A 13 -7.38 -14.57 36.93
C CYS A 13 -6.36 -13.75 36.13
N ALA A 14 -5.09 -13.72 36.55
CA ALA A 14 -4.02 -13.03 35.83
C ALA A 14 -3.77 -13.65 34.44
N ASP A 15 -3.74 -14.98 34.35
CA ASP A 15 -3.60 -15.72 33.08
C ASP A 15 -4.78 -15.43 32.14
N ARG A 16 -6.02 -15.47 32.63
CA ARG A 16 -7.20 -15.14 31.82
C ARG A 16 -7.21 -13.68 31.36
N ALA A 17 -6.81 -12.75 32.23
CA ALA A 17 -6.68 -11.34 31.85
C ALA A 17 -5.63 -11.14 30.73
N ALA A 18 -4.49 -11.83 30.81
CA ALA A 18 -3.48 -11.81 29.76
C ALA A 18 -3.99 -12.40 28.43
N GLN A 19 -4.76 -13.50 28.49
CA GLN A 19 -5.38 -14.09 27.31
C GLN A 19 -6.41 -13.17 26.66
N VAL A 20 -7.25 -12.50 27.46
CA VAL A 20 -8.22 -11.51 26.95
C VAL A 20 -7.49 -10.36 26.26
N ALA A 21 -6.47 -9.78 26.89
CA ALA A 21 -5.69 -8.70 26.29
C ALA A 21 -4.99 -9.12 24.98
N ALA A 22 -4.49 -10.36 24.90
CA ALA A 22 -3.90 -10.91 23.68
C ALA A 22 -4.95 -11.07 22.55
N LEU A 23 -6.15 -11.56 22.89
CA LEU A 23 -7.25 -11.71 21.94
C LEU A 23 -7.77 -10.35 21.46
N GLU A 24 -7.89 -9.36 22.34
CA GLU A 24 -8.27 -7.98 21.98
C GLU A 24 -7.25 -7.35 21.03
N SER A 25 -5.95 -7.54 21.31
CA SER A 25 -4.87 -7.08 20.42
C SER A 25 -4.93 -7.75 19.05
N ALA A 26 -5.16 -9.07 19.01
CA ALA A 26 -5.32 -9.81 17.76
C ALA A 26 -6.57 -9.35 16.99
N ASN A 27 -7.69 -9.14 17.68
CA ASN A 27 -8.92 -8.64 17.08
C ASN A 27 -8.72 -7.24 16.48
N GLN A 28 -8.06 -6.33 17.20
CA GLN A 28 -7.73 -5.00 16.69
C GLN A 28 -6.84 -5.08 15.45
N SER A 29 -5.83 -5.96 15.44
CA SER A 29 -4.98 -6.16 14.26
C SER A 29 -5.79 -6.64 13.05
N LEU A 30 -6.74 -7.57 13.25
CA LEU A 30 -7.64 -8.03 12.18
C LEU A 30 -8.56 -6.92 11.67
N ARG A 31 -9.10 -6.08 12.56
CA ARG A 31 -9.94 -4.93 12.17
C ARG A 31 -9.18 -3.91 11.34
N VAL A 32 -7.94 -3.59 11.74
CA VAL A 32 -7.07 -2.69 10.97
C VAL A 32 -6.79 -3.29 9.60
N ARG A 33 -6.48 -4.59 9.52
CA ARG A 33 -6.24 -5.27 8.25
C ARG A 33 -7.48 -5.28 7.34
N ASP A 34 -8.66 -5.56 7.89
CA ASP A 34 -9.93 -5.52 7.16
C ASP A 34 -10.20 -4.11 6.60
N ALA A 35 -10.04 -3.07 7.43
CA ALA A 35 -10.17 -1.68 7.02
C ALA A 35 -9.17 -1.29 5.92
N THR A 36 -7.91 -1.73 6.03
CA THR A 36 -6.88 -1.53 5.01
C THR A 36 -7.25 -2.21 3.69
N MET A 37 -7.77 -3.44 3.72
CA MET A 37 -8.21 -4.16 2.50
C MET A 37 -9.41 -3.46 1.85
N ARG A 38 -10.42 -3.06 2.64
CA ARG A 38 -11.57 -2.28 2.13
C ARG A 38 -11.14 -0.94 1.53
N LEU A 39 -10.15 -0.28 2.13
CA LEU A 39 -9.58 0.94 1.57
C LEU A 39 -8.90 0.66 0.22
N ALA A 40 -8.12 -0.41 0.13
CA ALA A 40 -7.47 -0.82 -1.12
C ALA A 40 -8.49 -1.13 -2.23
N GLU A 41 -9.55 -1.88 -1.90
CA GLU A 41 -10.66 -2.19 -2.80
C GLU A 41 -11.36 -0.92 -3.31
N ARG A 42 -11.63 0.04 -2.43
CA ARG A 42 -12.27 1.31 -2.82
C ARG A 42 -11.38 2.19 -3.68
N VAL A 43 -10.11 2.34 -3.29
CA VAL A 43 -9.10 3.05 -4.11
C VAL A 43 -9.04 2.43 -5.49
N LEU A 44 -8.97 1.09 -5.55
CA LEU A 44 -8.96 0.39 -6.81
C LEU A 44 -10.23 0.68 -7.62
N ALA A 45 -11.43 0.54 -7.04
CA ALA A 45 -12.68 0.80 -7.74
C ALA A 45 -12.75 2.23 -8.31
N GLU A 46 -12.20 3.23 -7.61
CA GLU A 46 -12.11 4.61 -8.12
C GLU A 46 -11.11 4.75 -9.27
N VAL A 47 -9.91 4.13 -9.17
CA VAL A 47 -8.96 4.08 -10.29
C VAL A 47 -9.60 3.43 -11.51
N GLN A 48 -10.32 2.33 -11.30
CA GLN A 48 -10.99 1.61 -12.37
C GLN A 48 -12.03 2.48 -13.07
N ARG A 49 -12.90 3.13 -12.29
CA ARG A 49 -13.91 4.07 -12.80
C ARG A 49 -13.25 5.22 -13.57
N HIS A 50 -12.16 5.77 -13.05
CA HIS A 50 -11.40 6.84 -13.72
C HIS A 50 -10.83 6.38 -15.06
N HIS A 51 -10.17 5.22 -15.11
CA HIS A 51 -9.59 4.67 -16.34
C HIS A 51 -10.66 4.33 -17.39
N SER A 52 -11.82 3.80 -16.96
CA SER A 52 -12.94 3.54 -17.86
C SER A 52 -13.56 4.83 -18.42
N ALA A 53 -13.60 5.91 -17.63
CA ALA A 53 -14.12 7.20 -18.10
C ALA A 53 -13.15 7.91 -19.08
N MET A 54 -11.85 7.67 -18.96
CA MET A 54 -10.80 8.41 -19.66
C MET A 54 -10.20 7.68 -20.86
N SER A 55 -10.45 6.38 -21.04
CA SER A 55 -9.86 5.58 -22.12
C SER A 55 -10.91 5.21 -23.18
N ASP A 56 -10.50 5.28 -24.44
CA ASP A 56 -11.34 4.95 -25.60
C ASP A 56 -11.18 3.49 -26.10
N ASP A 57 -10.56 2.56 -25.34
CA ASP A 57 -10.67 1.06 -25.47
C ASP A 57 -9.45 0.30 -24.88
N ALA A 58 -8.32 0.96 -24.64
CA ALA A 58 -7.06 0.28 -24.25
C ALA A 58 -6.87 0.04 -22.72
N SER A 59 -7.79 0.51 -21.86
CA SER A 59 -7.64 0.43 -20.40
C SER A 59 -8.09 -0.90 -19.78
N GLU A 60 -8.83 -1.74 -20.51
CA GLU A 60 -9.45 -2.96 -19.97
C GLU A 60 -8.40 -3.96 -19.41
N LEU A 61 -7.24 -4.05 -20.06
CA LEU A 61 -6.11 -4.88 -19.63
C LEU A 61 -5.44 -4.41 -18.33
N GLN A 62 -5.46 -3.12 -18.01
CA GLN A 62 -4.94 -2.63 -16.71
C GLN A 62 -5.92 -2.93 -15.57
N LEU A 63 -7.23 -2.93 -15.85
CA LEU A 63 -8.29 -3.16 -14.86
C LEU A 63 -8.29 -4.60 -14.33
N VAL A 64 -8.21 -5.60 -15.23
CA VAL A 64 -8.17 -7.02 -14.86
C VAL A 64 -6.94 -7.33 -14.01
N ARG A 65 -5.81 -6.67 -14.27
CA ARG A 65 -4.54 -6.89 -13.55
C ARG A 65 -4.56 -6.35 -12.13
N LEU A 66 -5.15 -5.17 -11.92
CA LEU A 66 -5.27 -4.64 -10.56
C LEU A 66 -6.18 -5.50 -9.68
N GLN A 67 -7.23 -6.11 -10.25
CA GLN A 67 -8.07 -7.08 -9.53
C GLN A 67 -7.30 -8.34 -9.13
N ALA A 68 -6.38 -8.81 -9.97
CA ALA A 68 -5.53 -9.96 -9.67
C ALA A 68 -4.60 -9.73 -8.46
N ILE A 69 -4.24 -8.46 -8.16
CA ILE A 69 -3.42 -8.12 -6.99
C ILE A 69 -4.19 -8.36 -5.69
N LEU A 70 -5.47 -8.00 -5.65
CA LEU A 70 -6.33 -8.22 -4.47
C LEU A 70 -6.78 -9.68 -4.37
N ALA A 71 -6.98 -10.36 -5.51
CA ALA A 71 -7.42 -11.74 -5.56
C ALA A 71 -6.33 -12.79 -5.25
N CYS A 72 -5.08 -12.38 -5.02
CA CYS A 72 -4.03 -13.26 -4.52
C CYS A 72 -3.94 -13.15 -2.99
N PRO A 73 -4.75 -13.88 -2.20
CA PRO A 73 -4.48 -14.00 -0.79
C PRO A 73 -3.09 -14.63 -0.67
N GLY A 74 -2.17 -13.91 -0.04
CA GLY A 74 -0.82 -14.40 0.22
C GLY A 74 -0.94 -15.82 0.75
N ARG A 75 -0.53 -16.79 -0.08
CA ARG A 75 -0.61 -18.20 0.24
C ARG A 75 0.31 -18.37 1.44
N GLY A 76 -0.28 -18.38 2.63
CA GLY A 76 0.46 -18.56 3.87
C GLY A 76 1.27 -19.83 3.68
N SER A 77 2.59 -19.68 3.63
CA SER A 77 3.56 -20.76 3.69
C SER A 77 3.37 -21.45 5.04
N THR A 78 2.38 -22.33 5.10
CA THR A 78 2.30 -23.35 6.13
C THR A 78 3.37 -24.35 5.75
N GLY A 79 4.42 -24.41 6.58
CA GLY A 79 5.57 -25.26 6.37
C GLY A 79 5.12 -26.71 6.13
N SER A 80 5.27 -27.17 4.90
CA SER A 80 5.17 -28.58 4.56
C SER A 80 6.42 -29.28 5.08
N THR A 81 6.26 -29.99 6.18
CA THR A 81 7.24 -30.95 6.70
C THR A 81 7.01 -32.28 6.00
N GLY A 82 8.03 -32.75 5.28
CA GLY A 82 8.35 -34.17 5.13
C GLY A 82 7.56 -34.97 4.08
N GLY A 83 8.29 -35.52 3.11
CA GLY A 83 7.78 -36.61 2.27
C GLY A 83 8.55 -36.82 0.96
N SER A 84 9.81 -37.27 1.06
CA SER A 84 10.54 -37.83 -0.09
C SER A 84 10.00 -39.22 -0.40
N THR A 85 9.57 -39.45 -1.66
CA THR A 85 9.93 -40.64 -2.48
C THR A 85 9.26 -40.60 -3.87
N GLY A 86 10.05 -40.75 -4.93
CA GLY A 86 9.72 -41.68 -6.04
C GLY A 86 9.08 -41.15 -7.33
N SER A 87 9.93 -40.78 -8.30
CA SER A 87 10.02 -41.29 -9.70
C SER A 87 8.79 -41.43 -10.64
N THR A 88 9.08 -41.07 -11.90
CA THR A 88 8.55 -41.52 -13.22
C THR A 88 7.25 -40.95 -13.81
N GLY A 89 7.43 -40.10 -14.84
CA GLY A 89 7.00 -40.36 -16.24
C GLY A 89 5.54 -40.11 -16.63
N GLY A 90 5.31 -39.21 -17.58
CA GLY A 90 4.06 -39.17 -18.35
C GLY A 90 3.71 -37.80 -18.93
N SER A 91 4.05 -37.60 -20.20
CA SER A 91 3.52 -36.53 -21.05
C SER A 91 2.07 -36.84 -21.45
N SER A 92 1.15 -35.90 -21.26
CA SER A 92 -0.04 -35.77 -22.11
C SER A 92 -0.70 -34.39 -21.96
N THR A 93 -0.82 -33.71 -23.09
CA THR A 93 -1.55 -32.48 -23.38
C THR A 93 -3.04 -32.55 -23.03
N SER A 94 -3.58 -31.54 -22.33
CA SER A 94 -4.93 -31.00 -22.54
C SER A 94 -5.14 -29.73 -21.71
N THR A 95 -5.11 -28.57 -22.38
CA THR A 95 -5.51 -27.26 -21.85
C THR A 95 -7.01 -27.07 -22.05
N ALA A 96 -7.79 -27.11 -20.96
CA ALA A 96 -9.19 -26.67 -20.96
C ALA A 96 -9.70 -26.38 -19.54
N TRP A 97 -9.13 -25.40 -18.84
CA TRP A 97 -9.63 -25.04 -17.50
C TRP A 97 -10.14 -23.60 -17.46
N ALA A 98 -11.46 -23.47 -17.61
CA ALA A 98 -12.22 -22.43 -16.93
C ALA A 98 -12.42 -22.84 -15.47
N PRO A 99 -12.32 -21.95 -14.47
CA PRO A 99 -12.84 -22.23 -13.15
C PRO A 99 -14.22 -21.60 -12.98
N GLY A 100 -15.23 -22.47 -12.97
CA GLY A 100 -16.53 -22.17 -12.36
C GLY A 100 -16.38 -22.05 -10.84
N LEU A 101 -16.99 -21.02 -10.28
CA LEU A 101 -17.17 -20.84 -8.84
C LEU A 101 -18.17 -21.89 -8.35
N SER A 102 -17.69 -22.95 -7.70
CA SER A 102 -18.53 -23.86 -6.92
C SER A 102 -18.09 -23.80 -5.47
N ALA A 103 -18.86 -23.07 -4.67
CA ALA A 103 -18.76 -23.08 -3.22
C ALA A 103 -19.49 -24.33 -2.69
N SER A 104 -18.74 -25.33 -2.21
CA SER A 104 -19.28 -26.35 -1.32
C SER A 104 -18.93 -26.00 0.12
N VAL A 105 -19.85 -25.32 0.78
CA VAL A 105 -19.91 -25.25 2.24
C VAL A 105 -20.49 -26.58 2.72
N GLY A 106 -19.64 -27.42 3.30
CA GLY A 106 -20.03 -28.67 3.93
C GLY A 106 -19.45 -28.71 5.34
N GLY A 107 -20.26 -28.33 6.32
CA GLY A 107 -19.93 -28.44 7.74
C GLY A 107 -20.18 -29.84 8.28
N LEU A 108 -19.57 -30.12 9.43
CA LEU A 108 -20.18 -30.94 10.48
C LEU A 108 -19.80 -30.33 11.83
N ALA A 109 -20.84 -29.83 12.50
CA ALA A 109 -20.84 -29.52 13.92
C ALA A 109 -21.12 -30.81 14.70
N ASP A 110 -20.58 -30.89 15.92
CA ASP A 110 -21.34 -31.39 17.07
C ASP A 110 -20.69 -30.88 18.37
N GLY A 111 -21.46 -30.17 19.19
CA GLY A 111 -20.96 -29.53 20.41
C GLY A 111 -21.95 -28.58 21.06
N VAL A 112 -22.95 -29.17 21.70
CA VAL A 112 -24.10 -28.60 22.42
C VAL A 112 -23.74 -27.47 23.41
N GLY A 113 -24.45 -26.35 23.28
CA GLY A 113 -25.13 -25.65 24.38
C GLY A 113 -24.32 -24.70 25.27
N SER A 114 -24.48 -23.38 25.04
CA SER A 114 -24.68 -22.42 26.14
C SER A 114 -25.30 -21.13 25.61
N SER A 115 -26.61 -20.99 25.83
CA SER A 115 -27.32 -19.72 25.78
C SER A 115 -26.76 -18.79 26.84
N GLY A 116 -26.03 -17.76 26.43
CA GLY A 116 -25.42 -16.79 27.33
C GLY A 116 -25.17 -15.46 26.66
N SER A 117 -26.07 -14.51 26.92
CA SER A 117 -25.88 -13.06 26.87
C SER A 117 -25.64 -12.40 25.52
N ALA A 118 -26.71 -11.75 25.04
CA ALA A 118 -26.62 -10.55 24.21
C ALA A 118 -25.89 -9.44 24.99
N ALA A 119 -24.56 -9.46 24.92
CA ALA A 119 -23.69 -8.36 25.34
C ALA A 119 -23.10 -7.72 24.08
N ASP A 120 -23.71 -6.59 23.71
CA ASP A 120 -23.18 -5.51 22.88
C ASP A 120 -22.60 -5.87 21.50
N ASP A 121 -23.51 -5.94 20.54
CA ASP A 121 -23.32 -5.74 19.09
C ASP A 121 -22.89 -4.29 18.74
N ALA A 122 -22.29 -3.56 19.69
CA ALA A 122 -21.95 -2.13 19.62
C ALA A 122 -20.47 -1.85 19.31
N GLY A 123 -19.66 -2.88 19.03
CA GLY A 123 -18.20 -2.75 19.02
C GLY A 123 -17.50 -2.96 17.68
N SER A 124 -18.18 -3.37 16.61
CA SER A 124 -17.56 -3.63 15.28
C SER A 124 -17.59 -2.40 14.37
N GLY A 125 -17.49 -1.20 14.95
CA GLY A 125 -17.46 0.04 14.19
C GLY A 125 -16.43 -0.06 13.07
N ASP A 126 -16.89 0.17 11.84
CA ASP A 126 -16.02 0.21 10.67
C ASP A 126 -14.91 1.24 10.94
N LEU A 127 -13.65 0.79 11.03
CA LEU A 127 -12.52 1.66 11.36
C LEU A 127 -12.40 2.79 10.33
N LEU A 128 -12.84 2.58 9.09
CA LEU A 128 -12.91 3.62 8.08
C LEU A 128 -13.98 4.67 8.37
N ALA A 129 -15.09 4.28 9.02
CA ALA A 129 -16.14 5.23 9.42
C ALA A 129 -15.68 6.16 10.56
N ALA A 130 -14.67 5.76 11.34
CA ALA A 130 -14.02 6.62 12.32
C ALA A 130 -13.12 7.71 11.69
N ILE A 131 -12.85 7.61 10.38
CA ILE A 131 -12.04 8.57 9.63
C ILE A 131 -12.98 9.24 8.60
N PRO A 132 -13.53 10.43 8.86
CA PRO A 132 -14.66 10.97 8.10
C PRO A 132 -14.45 11.08 6.59
N HIS A 133 -13.25 11.48 6.14
CA HIS A 133 -12.94 11.57 4.70
C HIS A 133 -12.72 10.21 4.03
N LEU A 134 -12.55 9.15 4.82
CA LEU A 134 -12.51 7.76 4.37
C LEU A 134 -13.85 7.05 4.58
N ALA A 135 -14.91 7.71 5.05
CA ALA A 135 -16.20 7.07 5.20
C ALA A 135 -16.77 6.59 3.85
N LEU A 136 -17.70 5.63 3.88
CA LEU A 136 -18.38 5.15 2.67
C LEU A 136 -19.08 6.31 1.95
N GLY A 137 -19.05 6.27 0.61
CA GLY A 137 -19.62 7.31 -0.25
C GLY A 137 -18.76 8.56 -0.43
N GLN A 138 -17.66 8.70 0.32
CA GLN A 138 -16.67 9.75 0.06
C GLN A 138 -15.78 9.39 -1.12
N ALA A 139 -15.52 10.40 -1.96
CA ALA A 139 -14.52 10.36 -3.02
C ALA A 139 -13.10 10.37 -2.44
N LEU A 140 -12.38 9.27 -2.63
CA LEU A 140 -11.03 9.12 -2.07
C LEU A 140 -10.01 9.87 -2.92
N LEU A 141 -10.03 9.63 -4.23
CA LEU A 141 -8.99 10.11 -5.13
C LEU A 141 -9.18 11.55 -5.57
N ARG A 142 -10.42 12.08 -5.44
CA ARG A 142 -10.83 13.43 -5.88
C ARG A 142 -10.60 13.67 -7.37
N LEU A 143 -10.94 12.67 -8.18
CA LEU A 143 -10.80 12.69 -9.63
C LEU A 143 -12.10 13.15 -10.32
N GLU A 144 -13.12 13.54 -9.55
CA GLU A 144 -14.35 14.11 -10.08
C GLU A 144 -14.04 15.38 -10.89
N GLY A 145 -14.53 15.43 -12.12
CA GLY A 145 -14.31 16.56 -13.01
C GLY A 145 -12.92 16.65 -13.60
N VAL A 146 -12.07 15.63 -13.46
CA VAL A 146 -10.85 15.51 -14.28
C VAL A 146 -11.26 15.34 -15.73
N THR A 147 -10.78 16.23 -16.60
CA THR A 147 -11.07 16.17 -18.03
C THR A 147 -10.06 15.31 -18.79
N ARG A 148 -10.41 14.94 -20.02
CA ARG A 148 -9.51 14.20 -20.92
C ARG A 148 -8.27 15.03 -21.24
N GLU A 149 -8.41 16.34 -21.41
CA GLU A 149 -7.31 17.27 -21.64
C GLU A 149 -6.33 17.28 -20.48
N GLU A 150 -6.80 17.24 -19.23
CA GLU A 150 -5.93 17.14 -18.05
C GLU A 150 -5.20 15.80 -17.99
N VAL A 151 -5.86 14.70 -18.38
CA VAL A 151 -5.22 13.39 -18.48
C VAL A 151 -4.13 13.38 -19.55
N GLU A 152 -4.40 13.91 -20.73
CA GLU A 152 -3.39 14.01 -21.80
C GLU A 152 -2.24 14.95 -21.40
N ALA A 153 -2.54 16.06 -20.72
CA ALA A 153 -1.52 16.92 -20.15
C ALA A 153 -0.65 16.18 -19.11
N ALA A 154 -1.24 15.35 -18.25
CA ALA A 154 -0.50 14.56 -17.27
C ALA A 154 0.39 13.47 -17.93
N LYS A 155 -0.12 12.79 -18.97
CA LYS A 155 0.67 11.82 -19.77
C LYS A 155 1.88 12.47 -20.42
N ALA A 156 1.73 13.69 -20.94
CA ALA A 156 2.78 14.43 -21.62
C ALA A 156 3.68 15.26 -20.68
N MET A 157 3.32 15.41 -19.40
CA MET A 157 4.03 16.24 -18.45
C MET A 157 5.48 15.75 -18.28
N PRO A 158 6.51 16.59 -18.47
CA PRO A 158 7.88 16.23 -18.15
C PRO A 158 8.16 16.40 -16.65
N LEU A 159 9.16 15.67 -16.12
CA LEU A 159 9.53 15.71 -14.69
C LEU A 159 9.81 17.13 -14.18
N ARG A 160 10.51 17.96 -14.97
CA ARG A 160 10.81 19.36 -14.61
C ARG A 160 9.56 20.20 -14.36
N GLU A 161 8.49 19.95 -15.13
CA GLU A 161 7.24 20.69 -15.00
C GLU A 161 6.48 20.25 -13.75
N LEU A 162 6.47 18.94 -13.46
CA LEU A 162 5.92 18.43 -12.20
C LEU A 162 6.62 19.07 -11.00
N LYS A 163 7.96 19.11 -10.99
CA LYS A 163 8.75 19.73 -9.91
C LYS A 163 8.48 21.22 -9.76
N ALA A 164 8.35 21.95 -10.87
CA ALA A 164 8.01 23.38 -10.84
C ALA A 164 6.63 23.63 -10.20
N ARG A 165 5.59 22.94 -10.68
CA ARG A 165 4.23 23.03 -10.11
C ARG A 165 4.21 22.61 -8.63
N TRP A 166 4.99 21.59 -8.28
CA TRP A 166 5.10 21.14 -6.90
C TRP A 166 5.73 22.21 -5.99
N THR A 167 6.79 22.86 -6.47
CA THR A 167 7.50 23.94 -5.77
C THR A 167 6.57 25.13 -5.54
N GLU A 168 5.76 25.50 -6.54
CA GLU A 168 4.75 26.55 -6.41
C GLU A 168 3.73 26.23 -5.32
N LEU A 169 3.21 25.00 -5.30
CA LEU A 169 2.26 24.55 -4.27
C LEU A 169 2.88 24.54 -2.86
N VAL A 170 4.14 24.14 -2.74
CA VAL A 170 4.85 24.20 -1.44
C VAL A 170 5.02 25.66 -0.99
N ALA A 171 5.42 26.55 -1.90
CA ALA A 171 5.55 27.97 -1.60
C ALA A 171 4.22 28.60 -1.18
N GLU A 172 3.10 28.19 -1.80
CA GLU A 172 1.75 28.59 -1.42
C GLU A 172 1.36 28.07 -0.03
N GLY A 173 1.66 26.81 0.29
CA GLY A 173 1.26 26.18 1.55
C GLY A 173 2.06 26.61 2.78
N ARG A 174 3.36 26.89 2.61
CA ARG A 174 4.30 27.12 3.73
C ARG A 174 3.89 28.23 4.72
N PRO A 175 3.37 29.39 4.28
CA PRO A 175 2.95 30.46 5.18
C PRO A 175 1.82 30.06 6.16
N PHE A 176 1.08 28.98 5.91
CA PHE A 176 -0.05 28.56 6.73
C PHE A 176 0.30 27.53 7.81
N LEU A 177 1.50 26.93 7.78
CA LEU A 177 1.89 25.85 8.69
C LEU A 177 1.86 26.27 10.17
N ASP A 178 2.30 27.49 10.48
CA ASP A 178 2.37 27.96 11.88
C ASP A 178 1.00 28.40 12.43
N HIS A 179 -0.01 28.50 11.57
CA HIS A 179 -1.32 29.08 11.91
C HIS A 179 -2.49 28.12 11.71
N GLU A 180 -2.28 26.96 11.07
CA GLU A 180 -3.36 26.03 10.69
C GLU A 180 -4.16 25.44 11.86
N HIS A 181 -3.67 25.56 13.10
CA HIS A 181 -4.38 25.10 14.31
C HIS A 181 -5.12 26.20 15.06
N THR A 182 -4.84 27.47 14.73
CA THR A 182 -5.43 28.63 15.43
C THR A 182 -6.31 29.46 14.51
N ASP A 183 -6.09 29.37 13.20
CA ASP A 183 -6.82 30.12 12.19
C ASP A 183 -7.54 29.18 11.20
N PRO A 184 -8.89 29.14 11.24
CA PRO A 184 -9.68 28.37 10.28
C PRO A 184 -9.43 28.74 8.81
N ALA A 185 -9.06 30.00 8.52
CA ALA A 185 -8.75 30.42 7.15
C ALA A 185 -7.43 29.82 6.68
N ALA A 186 -6.39 29.80 7.52
CA ALA A 186 -5.13 29.11 7.25
C ALA A 186 -5.34 27.60 7.05
N ALA A 187 -6.17 26.96 7.90
CA ALA A 187 -6.51 25.54 7.76
C ALA A 187 -7.20 25.24 6.42
N ALA A 188 -8.14 26.09 6.00
CA ALA A 188 -8.84 25.96 4.73
C ALA A 188 -7.91 26.17 3.52
N ALA A 189 -7.02 27.17 3.59
CA ALA A 189 -6.02 27.44 2.55
C ALA A 189 -5.08 26.24 2.39
N LEU A 190 -4.55 25.71 3.49
CA LEU A 190 -3.67 24.55 3.46
C LEU A 190 -4.39 23.28 2.96
N SER A 191 -5.67 23.11 3.30
CA SER A 191 -6.50 22.04 2.74
C SER A 191 -6.70 22.19 1.22
N SER A 192 -6.82 23.42 0.70
CA SER A 192 -6.91 23.69 -0.73
C SER A 192 -5.61 23.32 -1.45
N VAL A 193 -4.47 23.79 -0.93
CA VAL A 193 -3.13 23.43 -1.43
C VAL A 193 -2.95 21.91 -1.45
N GLY A 194 -3.33 21.23 -0.37
CA GLY A 194 -3.25 19.78 -0.27
C GLY A 194 -4.13 19.03 -1.27
N ALA A 195 -5.29 19.59 -1.63
CA ALA A 195 -6.16 19.02 -2.65
C ALA A 195 -5.51 19.13 -4.04
N HIS A 196 -4.89 20.27 -4.35
CA HIS A 196 -4.13 20.48 -5.59
C HIS A 196 -2.90 19.56 -5.67
N MET A 197 -2.10 19.49 -4.59
CA MET A 197 -0.98 18.54 -4.46
C MET A 197 -1.44 17.10 -4.68
N GLY A 198 -2.52 16.70 -4.01
CA GLY A 198 -3.08 15.37 -4.11
C GLY A 198 -3.55 15.02 -5.53
N ARG A 199 -4.24 15.94 -6.21
CA ARG A 199 -4.68 15.76 -7.61
C ARG A 199 -3.51 15.67 -8.57
N LEU A 200 -2.52 16.55 -8.43
CA LEU A 200 -1.32 16.56 -9.29
C LEU A 200 -0.57 15.23 -9.21
N LEU A 201 -0.31 14.74 -7.98
CA LEU A 201 0.36 13.45 -7.81
C LEU A 201 -0.51 12.25 -8.16
N ALA A 202 -1.83 12.33 -7.96
CA ALA A 202 -2.74 11.28 -8.43
C ALA A 202 -2.64 11.13 -9.95
N LEU A 203 -2.73 12.22 -10.71
CA LEU A 203 -2.64 12.18 -12.17
C LEU A 203 -1.26 11.70 -12.66
N ALA A 204 -0.18 12.21 -12.06
CA ALA A 204 1.17 11.74 -12.39
C ALA A 204 1.33 10.23 -12.10
N CYS A 205 0.84 9.76 -10.96
CA CYS A 205 0.91 8.34 -10.58
C CYS A 205 0.08 7.43 -11.49
N LEU A 206 -1.11 7.85 -11.91
CA LEU A 206 -2.02 7.03 -12.72
C LEU A 206 -1.59 6.98 -14.19
N TRP A 207 -1.14 8.12 -14.74
CA TRP A 207 -0.96 8.28 -16.18
C TRP A 207 0.49 8.43 -16.62
N ASN A 208 1.42 8.62 -15.68
CA ASN A 208 2.83 8.88 -15.96
C ASN A 208 3.74 8.28 -14.88
N LEU A 209 3.43 7.02 -14.50
CA LEU A 209 4.05 6.35 -13.35
C LEU A 209 5.58 6.25 -13.49
N ASP A 210 6.05 5.57 -14.53
CA ASP A 210 7.47 5.21 -14.66
C ASP A 210 8.33 6.39 -15.10
N ALA A 211 7.85 7.20 -16.04
CA ALA A 211 8.64 8.27 -16.62
C ALA A 211 8.74 9.50 -15.72
N VAL A 212 7.73 9.77 -14.87
CA VAL A 212 7.67 10.98 -14.05
C VAL A 212 7.45 10.70 -12.57
N PHE A 213 6.38 9.99 -12.19
CA PHE A 213 6.03 9.87 -10.77
C PHE A 213 7.12 9.15 -9.96
N LEU A 214 7.63 8.01 -10.42
CA LEU A 214 8.69 7.27 -9.74
C LEU A 214 9.95 8.12 -9.57
N LYS A 215 10.34 8.88 -10.61
CA LYS A 215 11.50 9.76 -10.56
C LYS A 215 11.29 10.96 -9.62
N PHE A 216 10.08 11.51 -9.59
CA PHE A 216 9.71 12.56 -8.66
C PHE A 216 9.80 12.07 -7.21
N MET A 217 9.31 10.87 -6.93
CA MET A 217 9.37 10.25 -5.61
C MET A 217 10.79 9.77 -5.21
N SER A 218 11.76 9.79 -6.13
CA SER A 218 13.13 9.33 -5.88
C SER A 218 14.20 10.40 -6.05
N THR A 219 13.83 11.67 -6.29
CA THR A 219 14.77 12.78 -6.47
C THR A 219 14.32 14.00 -5.69
N ARG A 220 15.24 14.93 -5.40
CA ARG A 220 14.87 16.19 -4.74
C ARG A 220 13.83 16.96 -5.54
N THR A 221 12.84 17.52 -4.86
CA THR A 221 11.69 18.15 -5.51
C THR A 221 11.96 19.57 -5.98
N ASP A 222 13.07 20.19 -5.54
CA ASP A 222 13.51 21.54 -5.92
C ASP A 222 14.25 21.62 -7.26
N GLY A 223 14.44 20.49 -7.95
CA GLY A 223 15.08 20.43 -9.26
C GLY A 223 16.59 20.17 -9.23
N ASP A 224 17.19 20.04 -8.05
CA ASP A 224 18.55 19.51 -7.95
C ASP A 224 18.53 18.01 -8.26
N GLU A 225 19.02 17.65 -9.45
CA GLU A 225 19.11 16.28 -9.94
C GLU A 225 20.32 15.53 -9.40
N ALA A 226 20.96 16.01 -8.32
CA ALA A 226 21.84 15.16 -7.53
C ALA A 226 21.07 13.87 -7.20
N ALA A 227 21.33 12.82 -7.99
CA ALA A 227 20.58 11.59 -7.94
C ALA A 227 20.77 11.04 -6.53
N LEU A 228 19.66 10.88 -5.80
CA LEU A 228 19.62 10.10 -4.57
C LEU A 228 19.77 8.61 -4.91
N VAL A 229 20.86 8.26 -5.61
CA VAL A 229 21.35 6.96 -6.04
C VAL A 229 21.04 6.57 -7.50
N ASP A 230 22.12 6.33 -8.26
CA ASP A 230 22.22 5.69 -9.58
C ASP A 230 21.83 4.18 -9.56
N ARG A 231 20.87 3.80 -8.72
CA ARG A 231 20.37 2.43 -8.60
C ARG A 231 18.86 2.49 -8.53
N ALA A 232 18.21 2.05 -9.61
CA ALA A 232 16.76 1.89 -9.74
C ALA A 232 16.10 1.00 -8.65
N SER A 233 16.86 0.51 -7.67
CA SER A 233 16.41 -0.24 -6.49
C SER A 233 16.33 0.61 -5.20
N ALA A 234 16.82 1.85 -5.22
CA ALA A 234 17.03 2.68 -4.02
C ALA A 234 15.77 3.38 -3.47
N VAL A 235 14.65 3.36 -4.19
CA VAL A 235 13.40 3.99 -3.72
C VAL A 235 12.89 3.36 -2.41
N TRP A 236 13.35 2.16 -2.04
CA TRP A 236 12.81 1.41 -0.89
C TRP A 236 13.80 0.57 -0.08
N VAL A 237 15.09 0.50 -0.44
CA VAL A 237 15.93 -0.62 0.02
C VAL A 237 17.20 -0.22 0.78
N ASP A 238 17.71 1.01 0.70
CA ASP A 238 18.90 1.34 1.47
C ASP A 238 18.67 2.37 2.57
N ARG A 239 18.97 1.95 3.81
CA ARG A 239 18.90 2.81 5.00
C ARG A 239 19.94 3.94 4.93
N GLU A 240 21.00 3.75 4.14
CA GLU A 240 22.06 4.73 3.94
C GLU A 240 21.59 5.98 3.15
N THR A 241 20.55 5.91 2.31
CA THR A 241 20.05 7.12 1.59
C THR A 241 19.15 8.00 2.46
N ALA A 242 18.64 7.48 3.57
CA ALA A 242 17.95 8.29 4.58
C ALA A 242 18.90 9.18 5.38
N GLU A 243 20.22 9.03 5.21
CA GLU A 243 21.23 9.83 5.91
C GLU A 243 21.28 11.30 5.45
N ASP A 244 20.84 11.62 4.23
CA ASP A 244 20.97 12.97 3.69
C ASP A 244 19.98 13.99 4.29
N ALA A 245 18.78 13.56 4.68
CA ALA A 245 17.76 14.41 5.28
C ALA A 245 17.69 14.31 6.82
N GLY A 246 18.26 13.23 7.39
CA GLY A 246 18.17 12.88 8.81
C GLY A 246 16.79 12.38 9.23
N MET A 247 16.74 11.52 10.26
CA MET A 247 15.46 11.01 10.80
C MET A 247 14.60 12.12 11.43
N ASP A 248 15.22 13.15 11.98
CA ASP A 248 14.51 14.26 12.64
C ASP A 248 13.59 15.03 11.68
N LEU A 249 13.96 15.17 10.40
CA LEU A 249 13.11 15.79 9.40
C LEU A 249 11.82 14.98 9.19
N TRP A 250 11.96 13.67 9.02
CA TRP A 250 10.84 12.77 8.83
C TRP A 250 9.93 12.73 10.07
N GLU A 251 10.52 12.78 11.27
CA GLU A 251 9.76 12.91 12.51
C GLU A 251 8.98 14.22 12.54
N GLY A 252 9.61 15.34 12.14
CA GLY A 252 8.95 16.63 11.98
C GLY A 252 7.76 16.57 11.02
N GLY A 253 7.93 15.93 9.85
CA GLY A 253 6.88 15.74 8.87
C GLY A 253 5.71 14.89 9.38
N VAL A 254 5.99 13.74 10.03
CA VAL A 254 4.94 12.88 10.61
C VAL A 254 4.19 13.60 11.72
N ARG A 255 4.88 14.38 12.56
CA ARG A 255 4.25 15.21 13.60
C ARG A 255 3.39 16.31 12.98
N ALA A 256 3.88 17.01 11.96
CA ALA A 256 3.13 18.04 11.23
C ALA A 256 1.86 17.47 10.57
N ALA A 257 1.91 16.23 10.09
CA ALA A 257 0.74 15.55 9.54
C ALA A 257 -0.36 15.25 10.57
N ARG A 258 -0.08 15.33 11.88
CA ARG A 258 -1.05 15.13 12.98
C ARG A 258 -2.02 13.97 12.74
N LEU A 259 -1.48 12.79 12.45
CA LEU A 259 -2.29 11.62 12.18
C LEU A 259 -3.18 11.29 13.40
N SER A 260 -4.39 10.79 13.16
CA SER A 260 -5.10 10.05 14.20
C SER A 260 -4.46 8.68 14.40
N ARG A 261 -4.77 8.03 15.52
CA ARG A 261 -4.24 6.70 15.83
C ARG A 261 -4.66 5.68 14.77
N GLU A 262 -5.90 5.77 14.30
CA GLU A 262 -6.49 4.90 13.26
C GLU A 262 -5.79 5.11 11.91
N GLN A 263 -5.55 6.37 11.51
CA GLN A 263 -4.77 6.67 10.31
C GLN A 263 -3.35 6.09 10.41
N GLY A 264 -2.70 6.22 11.57
CA GLY A 264 -1.37 5.63 11.81
C GLY A 264 -1.38 4.11 11.69
N GLN A 265 -2.37 3.44 12.29
CA GLN A 265 -2.53 1.99 12.21
C GLN A 265 -2.75 1.50 10.77
N ILE A 266 -3.64 2.16 10.02
CA ILE A 266 -3.92 1.83 8.61
C ILE A 266 -2.69 2.10 7.75
N THR A 267 -1.94 3.18 7.99
CA THR A 267 -0.68 3.50 7.28
C THR A 267 0.33 2.38 7.45
N VAL A 268 0.58 1.92 8.68
CA VAL A 268 1.52 0.82 8.94
C VAL A 268 1.05 -0.47 8.27
N ALA A 269 -0.23 -0.83 8.44
CA ALA A 269 -0.78 -2.06 7.86
C ALA A 269 -0.77 -2.06 6.32
N ALA A 270 -1.08 -0.93 5.68
CA ALA A 270 -1.02 -0.78 4.22
C ALA A 270 0.42 -0.94 3.71
N SER A 271 1.39 -0.38 4.43
CA SER A 271 2.80 -0.50 4.08
C SER A 271 3.30 -1.94 4.25
N ASP A 272 2.95 -2.60 5.35
CA ASP A 272 3.35 -3.99 5.61
C ASP A 272 2.76 -4.94 4.56
N MET A 273 1.48 -4.75 4.20
CA MET A 273 0.82 -5.50 3.13
C MET A 273 1.51 -5.29 1.78
N PHE A 274 1.84 -4.04 1.42
CA PHE A 274 2.56 -3.72 0.20
C PHE A 274 3.95 -4.36 0.15
N MET A 275 4.74 -4.20 1.22
CA MET A 275 6.11 -4.75 1.26
C MET A 275 6.11 -6.28 1.18
N SER A 276 5.15 -6.95 1.82
CA SER A 276 4.97 -8.40 1.71
C SER A 276 4.64 -8.82 0.27
N ARG A 277 3.73 -8.09 -0.40
CA ARG A 277 3.38 -8.36 -1.81
C ARG A 277 4.55 -8.10 -2.75
N LEU A 278 5.28 -7.00 -2.55
CA LEU A 278 6.43 -6.63 -3.35
C LEU A 278 7.56 -7.66 -3.22
N ALA A 279 7.82 -8.17 -2.02
CA ALA A 279 8.79 -9.24 -1.81
C ALA A 279 8.43 -10.50 -2.62
N THR A 280 7.16 -10.91 -2.59
CA THR A 280 6.66 -12.06 -3.36
C THR A 280 6.85 -11.86 -4.87
N LEU A 281 6.49 -10.69 -5.39
CA LEU A 281 6.64 -10.36 -6.82
C LEU A 281 8.11 -10.33 -7.25
N ARG A 282 9.00 -9.80 -6.39
CA ARG A 282 10.44 -9.75 -6.67
C ARG A 282 11.07 -11.14 -6.66
N GLU A 283 10.67 -12.01 -5.72
CA GLU A 283 11.10 -13.42 -5.70
C GLU A 283 10.65 -14.15 -6.98
N GLU A 284 9.41 -13.95 -7.41
CA GLU A 284 8.88 -14.48 -8.66
C GLU A 284 9.68 -13.99 -9.88
N ARG A 285 9.91 -12.69 -10.00
CA ARG A 285 10.71 -12.10 -11.09
C ARG A 285 12.15 -12.63 -11.08
N ALA A 286 12.78 -12.76 -9.92
CA ALA A 286 14.12 -13.30 -9.79
C ALA A 286 14.19 -14.76 -10.25
N ARG A 287 13.19 -15.58 -9.89
CA ARG A 287 13.05 -16.95 -10.37
C ARG A 287 12.91 -17.00 -11.89
N LEU A 288 11.96 -16.25 -12.46
CA LEU A 288 11.73 -16.19 -13.92
C LEU A 288 12.98 -15.72 -14.68
N SER A 289 13.68 -14.71 -14.15
CA SER A 289 14.92 -14.20 -14.75
C SER A 289 16.04 -15.24 -14.75
N LYS A 290 16.14 -16.04 -13.67
CA LYS A 290 17.09 -17.15 -13.60
C LYS A 290 16.75 -18.26 -14.61
N GLU A 291 15.47 -18.60 -14.75
CA GLU A 291 15.00 -19.56 -15.75
C GLU A 291 15.32 -19.07 -17.16
N LEU A 292 15.01 -17.81 -17.48
CA LEU A 292 15.34 -17.19 -18.76
C LEU A 292 16.84 -17.27 -19.08
N ALA A 293 17.71 -17.00 -18.10
CA ALA A 293 19.16 -17.09 -18.27
C ALA A 293 19.61 -18.53 -18.58
N LEU A 294 19.02 -19.54 -17.92
CA LEU A 294 19.31 -20.95 -18.19
C LEU A 294 18.89 -21.36 -19.61
N TYR A 295 17.65 -21.06 -20.01
CA TYR A 295 17.17 -21.36 -21.37
C TYR A 295 17.98 -20.63 -22.45
N THR A 296 18.36 -19.37 -22.20
CA THR A 296 19.21 -18.62 -23.14
C THR A 296 20.57 -19.28 -23.31
N ALA A 297 21.17 -19.80 -22.24
CA ALA A 297 22.43 -20.53 -22.30
C ALA A 297 22.28 -21.88 -23.04
N GLU A 298 21.18 -22.61 -22.84
CA GLU A 298 20.89 -23.85 -23.55
C GLU A 298 20.72 -23.63 -25.07
N VAL A 299 20.00 -22.57 -25.46
CA VAL A 299 19.85 -22.17 -26.87
C VAL A 299 21.20 -21.82 -27.49
N ALA A 300 22.05 -21.09 -26.78
CA ALA A 300 23.38 -20.72 -27.26
C ALA A 300 24.32 -21.93 -27.43
N ALA A 301 24.12 -22.99 -26.64
CA ALA A 301 24.91 -24.22 -26.73
C ALA A 301 24.41 -25.21 -27.81
N ALA A 302 23.18 -25.06 -28.32
CA ALA A 302 22.58 -25.98 -29.28
C ALA A 302 23.00 -25.65 -30.74
N PRO A 303 23.60 -26.59 -31.51
CA PRO A 303 24.14 -26.32 -32.86
C PRO A 303 23.13 -25.81 -33.90
N HIS A 304 21.84 -26.01 -33.67
CA HIS A 304 20.78 -25.66 -34.63
C HIS A 304 19.61 -24.87 -34.03
N GLY A 305 19.71 -24.37 -32.78
CA GLY A 305 18.66 -23.57 -32.13
C GLY A 305 17.29 -24.24 -32.09
N SER A 306 16.87 -24.79 -30.94
CA SER A 306 15.54 -25.40 -30.85
C SER A 306 14.43 -24.34 -30.95
N VAL A 307 13.51 -24.48 -31.91
CA VAL A 307 12.30 -23.63 -32.01
C VAL A 307 11.50 -23.65 -30.71
N GLU A 308 11.44 -24.81 -30.04
CA GLU A 308 10.77 -24.97 -28.74
C GLU A 308 11.43 -24.14 -27.63
N ALA A 309 12.75 -24.01 -27.65
CA ALA A 309 13.47 -23.19 -26.69
C ALA A 309 13.28 -21.68 -26.95
N HIS A 310 13.14 -21.26 -28.22
CA HIS A 310 12.75 -19.89 -28.55
C HIS A 310 11.33 -19.55 -28.09
N LEU A 311 10.36 -20.46 -28.25
CA LEU A 311 9.00 -20.29 -27.72
C LEU A 311 8.99 -20.18 -26.20
N SER A 312 9.82 -21.00 -25.51
CA SER A 312 9.97 -20.95 -24.06
C SER A 312 10.57 -19.63 -23.56
N ILE A 313 11.57 -19.09 -24.28
CA ILE A 313 12.12 -17.76 -24.00
C ILE A 313 11.06 -16.67 -24.15
N SER A 314 10.25 -16.71 -25.22
CA SER A 314 9.18 -15.73 -25.45
C SER A 314 8.16 -15.73 -24.31
N ALA A 315 7.70 -16.92 -23.89
CA ALA A 315 6.77 -17.06 -22.78
C ALA A 315 7.36 -16.53 -21.46
N LEU A 316 8.63 -16.81 -21.18
CA LEU A 316 9.30 -16.29 -19.97
C LEU A 316 9.45 -14.76 -19.99
N LEU A 317 9.69 -14.16 -21.15
CA LEU A 317 9.73 -12.70 -21.28
C LEU A 317 8.35 -12.09 -21.00
N GLU A 318 7.28 -12.68 -21.54
CA GLU A 318 5.90 -12.26 -21.27
C GLU A 318 5.56 -12.35 -19.78
N ASP A 319 5.99 -13.40 -19.10
CA ASP A 319 5.81 -13.59 -17.65
C ASP A 319 6.61 -12.57 -16.83
N ILE A 320 7.87 -12.28 -17.20
CA ILE A 320 8.71 -11.25 -16.55
C ILE A 320 8.07 -9.87 -16.71
N GLU A 321 7.57 -9.55 -17.89
CA GLU A 321 6.85 -8.31 -18.13
C GLU A 321 5.55 -8.25 -17.32
N ALA A 322 4.80 -9.36 -17.23
CA ALA A 322 3.59 -9.43 -16.41
C ALA A 322 3.89 -9.19 -14.93
N SER A 323 4.94 -9.83 -14.41
CA SER A 323 5.43 -9.61 -13.04
C SER A 323 5.83 -8.15 -12.82
N THR A 324 6.55 -7.54 -13.77
CA THR A 324 6.97 -6.13 -13.68
C THR A 324 5.76 -5.19 -13.67
N ARG A 325 4.77 -5.42 -14.53
CA ARG A 325 3.51 -4.66 -14.52
C ARG A 325 2.75 -4.82 -13.21
N ASN A 326 2.76 -6.01 -12.61
CA ASN A 326 2.14 -6.25 -11.31
C ASN A 326 2.86 -5.50 -10.18
N GLU A 327 4.20 -5.37 -10.23
CA GLU A 327 4.96 -4.54 -9.30
C GLU A 327 4.57 -3.06 -9.43
N SER A 328 4.54 -2.52 -10.66
CA SER A 328 4.12 -1.13 -10.91
C SER A 328 2.68 -0.87 -10.45
N ALA A 329 1.77 -1.80 -10.69
CA ALA A 329 0.38 -1.69 -10.25
C ALA A 329 0.23 -1.76 -8.71
N ALA A 330 0.99 -2.64 -8.04
CA ALA A 330 1.03 -2.69 -6.57
C ALA A 330 1.59 -1.39 -5.99
N PHE A 331 2.62 -0.83 -6.63
CA PHE A 331 3.21 0.45 -6.25
C PHE A 331 2.23 1.61 -6.41
N MET A 332 1.54 1.70 -7.54
CA MET A 332 0.51 2.71 -7.79
C MET A 332 -0.59 2.64 -6.73
N LEU A 333 -1.06 1.42 -6.42
CA LEU A 333 -2.10 1.21 -5.42
C LEU A 333 -1.66 1.69 -4.03
N VAL A 334 -0.47 1.29 -3.55
CA VAL A 334 0.00 1.75 -2.23
C VAL A 334 0.23 3.25 -2.20
N ALA A 335 0.76 3.85 -3.29
CA ALA A 335 0.97 5.29 -3.36
C ALA A 335 -0.36 6.06 -3.24
N GLN A 336 -1.41 5.59 -3.93
CA GLN A 336 -2.75 6.17 -3.78
C GLN A 336 -3.32 5.95 -2.38
N MET A 337 -3.19 4.74 -1.81
CA MET A 337 -3.64 4.46 -0.44
C MET A 337 -2.98 5.39 0.58
N MET A 338 -1.65 5.51 0.56
CA MET A 338 -0.90 6.36 1.49
C MET A 338 -1.32 7.82 1.38
N ARG A 339 -1.62 8.29 0.17
CA ARG A 339 -2.13 9.64 -0.06
C ARG A 339 -3.52 9.83 0.55
N VAL A 340 -4.47 8.93 0.26
CA VAL A 340 -5.88 9.14 0.68
C VAL A 340 -6.10 8.94 2.18
N ILE A 341 -5.23 8.18 2.86
CA ILE A 341 -5.27 8.07 4.32
C ILE A 341 -5.19 9.45 4.96
N LEU A 342 -4.42 10.37 4.37
CA LEU A 342 -4.26 11.74 4.82
C LEU A 342 -5.42 12.62 4.31
N THR A 343 -5.94 13.49 5.18
CA THR A 343 -6.74 14.62 4.68
C THR A 343 -5.86 15.51 3.81
N PRO A 344 -6.44 16.31 2.89
CA PRO A 344 -5.66 17.26 2.09
C PRO A 344 -4.77 18.16 2.93
N ARG A 345 -5.30 18.69 4.04
CA ARG A 345 -4.54 19.52 4.97
C ARG A 345 -3.31 18.78 5.50
N GLN A 346 -3.51 17.59 6.08
CA GLN A 346 -2.40 16.78 6.61
C GLN A 346 -1.37 16.42 5.52
N TYR A 347 -1.84 16.19 4.28
CA TYR A 347 -0.97 15.94 3.13
C TYR A 347 -0.08 17.14 2.81
N ALA A 348 -0.66 18.35 2.77
CA ALA A 348 0.09 19.58 2.56
C ALA A 348 1.04 19.87 3.74
N SER A 349 0.61 19.71 4.98
CA SER A 349 1.47 19.90 6.16
C SER A 349 2.71 19.01 6.08
N LEU A 350 2.52 17.72 5.82
CA LEU A 350 3.62 16.76 5.66
C LEU A 350 4.62 17.21 4.58
N TRP A 351 4.13 17.48 3.38
CA TRP A 351 4.98 17.81 2.23
C TRP A 351 5.69 19.16 2.37
N CYS A 352 5.01 20.19 2.88
CA CYS A 352 5.61 21.50 3.08
C CYS A 352 6.69 21.48 4.17
N THR A 353 6.55 20.62 5.19
CA THR A 353 7.54 20.44 6.25
C THR A 353 8.80 19.71 5.75
N VAL A 354 8.65 18.63 4.97
CA VAL A 354 9.80 17.81 4.53
C VAL A 354 10.46 18.29 3.25
N TYR A 355 9.85 19.25 2.54
CA TYR A 355 10.43 19.84 1.33
C TYR A 355 11.86 20.39 1.60
N PRO A 356 12.83 20.17 0.68
CA PRO A 356 12.69 19.67 -0.70
C PRO A 356 12.90 18.15 -0.86
N TRP A 357 12.81 17.40 0.23
CA TRP A 357 13.06 15.95 0.19
C TRP A 357 11.82 15.21 -0.29
N PRO A 358 11.96 14.23 -1.21
CA PRO A 358 10.85 13.37 -1.58
C PRO A 358 10.43 12.54 -0.37
N ILE A 359 9.13 12.36 -0.13
CA ILE A 359 8.66 11.60 1.04
C ILE A 359 9.28 10.20 1.07
N HIS A 360 10.10 9.96 2.10
CA HIS A 360 10.65 8.64 2.37
C HIS A 360 9.64 7.81 3.16
N GLN A 361 8.65 7.23 2.45
CA GLN A 361 7.52 6.53 3.06
C GLN A 361 7.94 5.48 4.10
N MET A 362 9.01 4.70 3.89
CA MET A 362 9.45 3.72 4.90
C MET A 362 9.92 4.34 6.21
N ALA A 363 10.54 5.52 6.14
CA ALA A 363 10.98 6.25 7.33
C ALA A 363 9.75 6.79 8.08
N CYS A 364 8.80 7.40 7.35
CA CYS A 364 7.54 7.86 7.90
C CYS A 364 6.74 6.71 8.55
N VAL A 365 6.68 5.54 7.91
CA VAL A 365 6.00 4.34 8.43
C VAL A 365 6.69 3.83 9.70
N GLU A 366 8.02 3.76 9.71
CA GLU A 366 8.76 3.31 10.88
C GLU A 366 8.63 4.27 12.06
N ILE A 367 8.68 5.59 11.83
CA ILE A 367 8.39 6.60 12.84
C ILE A 367 6.97 6.40 13.37
N THR A 368 5.98 6.29 12.48
CA THR A 368 4.57 6.06 12.85
C THR A 368 4.41 4.80 13.70
N ARG A 369 5.06 3.69 13.31
CA ARG A 369 5.04 2.41 14.03
C ARG A 369 5.65 2.56 15.44
N ARG A 370 6.77 3.27 15.57
CA ARG A 370 7.40 3.55 16.87
C ARG A 370 6.49 4.39 17.73
N THR A 371 5.95 5.49 17.21
CA THR A 371 5.03 6.38 17.93
C THR A 371 3.80 5.61 18.42
N LEU A 372 3.19 4.76 17.59
CA LEU A 372 2.06 3.91 18.00
C LEU A 372 2.38 2.99 19.20
N LYS A 373 3.64 2.57 19.33
CA LYS A 373 4.10 1.65 20.38
C LYS A 373 4.57 2.39 21.64
N SER A 374 5.32 3.48 21.49
CA SER A 374 5.99 4.16 22.60
C SER A 374 5.22 5.36 23.14
N ASP A 375 4.51 6.10 22.28
CA ASP A 375 3.81 7.32 22.67
C ASP A 375 2.52 7.53 21.85
N PRO A 376 1.48 6.73 22.10
CA PRO A 376 0.22 6.86 21.38
C PRO A 376 -0.51 8.18 21.67
N SER A 377 -0.06 8.96 22.67
CA SER A 377 -0.68 10.25 23.02
C SER A 377 -0.34 11.38 22.04
N LEU A 378 0.68 11.19 21.20
CA LEU A 378 1.07 12.15 20.16
C LEU A 378 0.15 12.13 18.93
N PHE A 379 -0.73 11.13 18.80
CA PHE A 379 -1.75 11.11 17.75
C PHE A 379 -2.90 12.05 18.08
N ALA A 380 -3.48 12.67 17.06
CA ALA A 380 -4.67 13.50 17.23
C ALA A 380 -5.83 12.66 17.77
N ALA A 381 -6.59 13.23 18.72
CA ALA A 381 -7.73 12.55 19.34
C ALA A 381 -8.86 12.25 18.34
N SER A 382 -8.98 13.08 17.29
CA SER A 382 -9.91 12.89 16.18
C SER A 382 -9.32 13.47 14.90
N VAL A 383 -9.68 12.88 13.76
CA VAL A 383 -9.39 13.42 12.42
C VAL A 383 -10.15 14.74 12.19
N ALA A 384 -11.24 14.96 12.93
CA ALA A 384 -12.12 16.12 12.80
C ALA A 384 -11.68 17.33 13.63
N ASP A 385 -10.58 17.27 14.39
CA ASP A 385 -10.08 18.46 15.09
C ASP A 385 -9.38 19.40 14.08
N PRO A 386 -9.99 20.56 13.74
CA PRO A 386 -9.27 21.63 13.05
C PRO A 386 -8.06 22.07 13.87
#